data_AF-A0AAJ4RCF5-F1
#
_entry.id   AF-A0AAJ4RCF5-F1
#
_cell.length_a   1.000
_cell.length_b   1.000
_cell.length_c   1.000
_cell.angle_alpha   90.00
_cell.angle_beta   90.00
_cell.angle_gamma   90.00
#
_symmetry.space_group_name_H-M   'P 1'
#
loop_
_entity.id
_entity.type
_entity.pdbx_description
1 polymer ?
#
loop_
_entity_poly.entity_id
_entity_poly.type
_entity_poly.pdbx_seq_one_letter_code
_entity_poly.pdbx_strand_id
1 'polypeptide(L)'
;MILEEKFKGERMKKILLIFFSLIVILFFSGCSDSSTEYHHIFPQQFRNWFLQKGIDVDKYTIAITKKDHRTGNLALHKTQWNREWYEWIRQHPNATKSEILYQVEKMLRKRGFVGLIKLYDYRTKQPVGELKLIGSGFFGIFARLGSLILKIFGANSKISVFLVWLGSAVASMFGLRVSSETAAGIGLITVVVFISIAAYVSYIYPDLWIWFLGTIGIIFGFIESIEESIN
;
A
#
# COMPACT_ATOMS: atom_id res chain seq x y z
N MET A 1 44.02 17.28 11.40
CA MET A 1 43.57 16.40 10.31
C MET A 1 43.10 15.02 10.81
N ILE A 2 43.95 14.17 11.42
CA ILE A 2 43.56 12.81 11.87
C ILE A 2 42.45 12.79 12.95
N LEU A 3 42.49 13.72 13.92
CA LEU A 3 41.44 13.81 14.97
C LEU A 3 40.08 14.28 14.43
N GLU A 4 40.09 15.05 13.35
CA GLU A 4 38.89 15.61 12.74
C GLU A 4 38.13 14.56 11.92
N GLU A 5 38.85 13.68 11.22
CA GLU A 5 38.25 12.51 10.53
C GLU A 5 37.63 11.52 11.51
N LYS A 6 38.31 11.22 12.63
CA LYS A 6 37.80 10.31 13.66
C LYS A 6 36.51 10.84 14.31
N PHE A 7 36.44 12.15 14.53
CA PHE A 7 35.24 12.80 15.09
C PHE A 7 34.06 12.80 14.10
N LYS A 8 34.34 12.98 12.80
CA LYS A 8 33.32 12.95 11.73
C LYS A 8 32.71 11.55 11.58
N GLY A 9 33.52 10.49 11.71
CA GLY A 9 33.08 9.10 11.68
C GLY A 9 32.13 8.73 12.83
N GLU A 10 32.49 9.09 14.08
CA GLU A 10 31.64 8.82 15.24
C GLU A 10 30.30 9.58 15.20
N ARG A 11 30.32 10.82 14.72
CA ARG A 11 29.09 11.61 14.55
C ARG A 11 28.18 11.04 13.46
N MET A 12 28.75 10.56 12.36
CA MET A 12 28.02 9.85 11.29
C MET A 12 27.39 8.54 11.78
N LYS A 13 28.11 7.72 12.55
CA LYS A 13 27.57 6.48 13.14
C LYS A 13 26.35 6.75 14.03
N LYS A 14 26.41 7.77 14.89
CA LYS A 14 25.29 8.16 15.76
C LYS A 14 24.08 8.64 14.96
N ILE A 15 24.29 9.44 13.91
CA ILE A 15 23.21 9.91 13.03
C ILE A 15 22.54 8.72 12.31
N LEU A 16 23.34 7.81 11.75
CA LEU A 16 22.83 6.59 11.11
C LEU A 16 22.06 5.69 12.09
N LEU A 17 22.56 5.53 13.33
CA LEU A 17 21.89 4.75 14.36
C LEU A 17 20.53 5.36 14.74
N ILE A 18 20.48 6.67 14.98
CA ILE A 18 19.22 7.38 15.30
C ILE A 18 18.23 7.29 14.15
N PHE A 19 18.69 7.49 12.91
CA PHE A 19 17.85 7.38 11.72
C PHE A 19 17.29 5.95 11.56
N PHE A 20 18.13 4.94 11.81
CA PHE A 20 17.73 3.53 11.79
C PHE A 20 16.72 3.21 12.90
N SER A 21 16.95 3.67 14.14
CA SER A 21 16.01 3.46 15.25
C SER A 21 14.66 4.16 15.02
N LEU A 22 14.65 5.37 14.43
CA LEU A 22 13.41 6.07 14.09
C LEU A 22 12.63 5.35 12.98
N ILE A 23 13.32 4.84 11.97
CA ILE A 23 12.71 4.00 10.93
C ILE A 23 12.07 2.76 11.56
N VAL A 24 12.79 2.07 12.44
CA VAL A 24 12.33 0.88 13.15
C VAL A 24 11.11 1.18 14.04
N ILE A 25 11.11 2.27 14.81
CA ILE A 25 9.96 2.68 15.65
C ILE A 25 8.72 3.02 14.79
N LEU A 26 8.91 3.68 13.65
CA LEU A 26 7.82 3.99 12.71
C LEU A 26 7.22 2.72 12.07
N PHE A 27 8.02 1.66 11.90
CA PHE A 27 7.55 0.35 11.42
C PHE A 27 6.70 -0.41 12.45
N PHE A 28 6.88 -0.20 13.76
CA PHE A 28 6.18 -0.95 14.82
C PHE A 28 4.76 -0.45 15.16
N SER A 29 4.28 0.64 14.55
CA SER A 29 2.97 1.23 14.89
C SER A 29 1.80 0.75 14.02
N GLY A 30 2.03 -0.21 13.10
CA GLY A 30 1.06 -0.65 12.10
C GLY A 30 0.33 -1.95 12.42
N CYS A 31 -0.48 -2.01 13.48
CA CYS A 31 -1.40 -3.13 13.70
C CYS A 31 -2.67 -2.91 12.84
N SER A 32 -2.86 -3.72 11.79
CA SER A 32 -4.04 -3.65 10.92
C SER A 32 -5.08 -4.70 11.30
N ASP A 33 -6.30 -4.23 11.56
CA ASP A 33 -7.52 -5.03 11.73
C ASP A 33 -7.78 -5.89 10.46
N SER A 34 -7.97 -7.20 10.64
CA SER A 34 -7.96 -8.22 9.58
C SER A 34 -9.29 -8.41 8.85
N SER A 35 -10.36 -7.74 9.28
CA SER A 35 -11.67 -7.91 8.64
C SER A 35 -11.80 -7.07 7.36
N THR A 36 -11.98 -7.74 6.22
CA THR A 36 -12.15 -7.12 4.91
C THR A 36 -13.63 -6.83 4.62
N GLU A 37 -13.93 -5.62 4.18
CA GLU A 37 -15.27 -5.20 3.74
C GLU A 37 -15.22 -4.74 2.27
N TYR A 38 -16.30 -4.99 1.52
CA TYR A 38 -16.43 -4.58 0.12
C TYR A 38 -17.18 -3.27 0.03
N HIS A 39 -16.54 -2.26 -0.57
CA HIS A 39 -17.09 -0.93 -0.70
C HIS A 39 -17.47 -0.59 -2.14
N HIS A 40 -18.70 -0.11 -2.36
CA HIS A 40 -19.14 0.37 -3.68
C HIS A 40 -18.43 1.66 -4.07
N ILE A 41 -17.69 1.63 -5.17
CA ILE A 41 -17.06 2.84 -5.70
C ILE A 41 -18.14 3.82 -6.19
N PHE A 42 -19.18 3.32 -6.87
CA PHE A 42 -20.30 4.15 -7.32
C PHE A 42 -21.43 4.19 -6.27
N PRO A 43 -21.95 5.37 -5.91
CA PRO A 43 -23.06 5.48 -4.97
C PRO A 43 -24.31 4.74 -5.44
N GLN A 44 -24.86 3.88 -4.58
CA GLN A 44 -26.08 3.12 -4.89
C GLN A 44 -27.29 4.03 -5.14
N GLN A 45 -27.34 5.22 -4.52
CA GLN A 45 -28.42 6.21 -4.73
C GLN A 45 -28.56 6.66 -6.19
N PHE A 46 -27.51 6.57 -7.01
CA PHE A 46 -27.53 6.92 -8.43
C PHE A 46 -27.48 5.69 -9.35
N ARG A 47 -27.81 4.50 -8.82
CA ARG A 47 -27.75 3.22 -9.55
C ARG A 47 -28.43 3.29 -10.91
N ASN A 48 -29.64 3.86 -10.99
CA ASN A 48 -30.38 3.94 -12.25
C ASN A 48 -29.66 4.82 -13.28
N TRP A 49 -29.08 5.93 -12.84
CA TRP A 49 -28.32 6.83 -13.71
C TRP A 49 -27.06 6.13 -14.26
N PHE A 50 -26.30 5.44 -13.41
CA PHE A 50 -25.14 4.66 -13.84
C PHE A 50 -25.51 3.51 -14.78
N LEU A 51 -26.61 2.81 -14.50
CA LEU A 51 -27.08 1.69 -15.31
C LEU A 51 -27.45 2.13 -16.73
N GLN A 52 -28.10 3.29 -16.87
CA GLN A 52 -28.40 3.91 -18.17
C GLN A 52 -27.13 4.22 -18.98
N LYS A 53 -25.98 4.40 -18.32
CA LYS A 53 -24.66 4.61 -18.94
C LYS A 53 -23.87 3.31 -19.10
N GLY A 54 -24.49 2.15 -18.87
CA GLY A 54 -23.87 0.84 -19.00
C GLY A 54 -22.88 0.51 -17.87
N ILE A 55 -23.08 1.06 -16.67
CA ILE A 55 -22.28 0.79 -15.47
C ILE A 55 -23.18 0.07 -14.44
N ASP A 56 -22.92 -1.21 -14.22
CA ASP A 56 -23.52 -1.95 -13.09
C ASP A 56 -22.70 -1.69 -11.82
N VAL A 57 -23.23 -0.86 -10.92
CA VAL A 57 -22.52 -0.43 -9.70
C VAL A 57 -22.06 -1.58 -8.82
N ASP A 58 -22.72 -2.74 -8.86
CA ASP A 58 -22.33 -3.91 -8.07
C ASP A 58 -21.05 -4.56 -8.60
N LYS A 59 -20.65 -4.31 -9.85
CA LYS A 59 -19.39 -4.80 -10.43
C LYS A 59 -18.20 -3.88 -10.16
N TYR A 60 -18.42 -2.77 -9.46
CA TYR A 60 -17.39 -1.78 -9.15
C TYR A 60 -17.27 -1.62 -7.65
N THR A 61 -16.85 -2.69 -6.97
CA THR A 61 -16.52 -2.66 -5.54
C THR A 61 -15.06 -2.95 -5.28
N ILE A 62 -14.53 -2.39 -4.19
CA ILE A 62 -13.15 -2.58 -3.76
C ILE A 62 -13.11 -3.23 -2.39
N ALA A 63 -12.17 -4.14 -2.19
CA ALA A 63 -11.88 -4.72 -0.88
C ALA A 63 -11.04 -3.72 -0.06
N ILE A 64 -11.54 -3.33 1.10
CA ILE A 64 -10.85 -2.44 2.05
C ILE A 64 -10.97 -3.01 3.47
N THR A 65 -10.10 -2.56 4.39
CA THR A 65 -10.21 -2.98 5.80
C THR A 65 -11.46 -2.39 6.45
N LYS A 66 -12.06 -3.08 7.43
CA LYS A 66 -13.21 -2.58 8.21
C LYS A 66 -12.90 -1.25 8.91
N LYS A 67 -11.67 -1.10 9.40
CA LYS A 67 -11.17 0.17 9.94
C LYS A 67 -11.27 1.27 8.89
N ASP A 68 -10.76 1.04 7.69
CA ASP A 68 -10.87 2.00 6.58
C ASP A 68 -12.32 2.26 6.15
N HIS A 69 -13.17 1.24 6.19
CA HIS A 69 -14.57 1.36 5.80
C HIS A 69 -15.39 2.20 6.80
N ARG A 70 -15.16 2.01 8.12
CA ARG A 70 -16.05 2.55 9.17
C ARG A 70 -15.48 3.75 9.95
N THR A 71 -14.19 3.74 10.26
CA THR A 71 -13.60 4.65 11.27
C THR A 71 -12.36 5.40 10.81
N GLY A 72 -11.72 4.98 9.72
CA GLY A 72 -10.53 5.61 9.17
C GLY A 72 -10.83 6.85 8.32
N ASN A 73 -9.77 7.52 7.88
CA ASN A 73 -9.81 8.66 6.94
C ASN A 73 -10.51 8.35 5.61
N LEU A 74 -10.79 7.07 5.33
CA LEU A 74 -11.56 6.66 4.17
C LEU A 74 -13.05 6.84 4.37
N ALA A 75 -13.62 6.70 5.58
CA ALA A 75 -15.05 6.63 5.88
C ALA A 75 -15.89 7.32 4.79
N LEU A 76 -16.25 6.57 3.74
CA LEU A 76 -16.80 7.17 2.51
C LEU A 76 -18.19 7.75 2.79
N HIS A 77 -18.82 7.28 3.88
CA HIS A 77 -20.00 7.86 4.52
C HIS A 77 -19.74 9.23 5.19
N LYS A 78 -18.53 9.53 5.68
CA LYS A 78 -18.14 10.83 6.27
C LYS A 78 -17.49 11.79 5.27
N THR A 79 -16.95 11.31 4.14
CA THR A 79 -16.15 12.13 3.21
C THR A 79 -16.93 12.74 2.04
N GLN A 80 -18.24 12.98 2.21
CA GLN A 80 -19.08 13.63 1.20
C GLN A 80 -19.04 12.93 -0.19
N TRP A 81 -18.66 11.66 -0.28
CA TRP A 81 -18.51 10.93 -1.55
C TRP A 81 -19.77 11.00 -2.41
N ASN A 82 -20.91 10.73 -1.77
CA ASN A 82 -22.24 10.82 -2.36
C ASN A 82 -22.58 12.24 -2.85
N ARG A 83 -22.09 13.26 -2.15
CA ARG A 83 -22.30 14.68 -2.50
C ARG A 83 -21.40 15.09 -3.67
N GLU A 84 -20.13 14.70 -3.68
CA GLU A 84 -19.23 14.94 -4.83
C GLU A 84 -19.82 14.34 -6.11
N TRP A 85 -20.37 13.12 -6.02
CA TRP A 85 -21.09 12.49 -7.14
C TRP A 85 -22.36 13.25 -7.52
N TYR A 86 -23.17 13.68 -6.54
CA TYR A 86 -24.38 14.47 -6.81
C TYR A 86 -24.05 15.75 -7.61
N GLU A 87 -23.07 16.52 -7.12
CA GLU A 87 -22.66 17.77 -7.74
C GLU A 87 -22.09 17.54 -9.15
N TRP A 88 -21.29 16.49 -9.32
CA TRP A 88 -20.71 16.15 -10.62
C TRP A 88 -21.77 15.68 -11.62
N ILE A 89 -22.70 14.80 -11.23
CA ILE A 89 -23.79 14.31 -12.08
C ILE A 89 -24.68 15.48 -12.52
N ARG A 90 -24.99 16.40 -11.60
CA ARG A 90 -25.81 17.59 -11.91
C ARG A 90 -25.15 18.46 -12.97
N GLN A 91 -23.83 18.57 -12.96
CA GLN A 91 -23.04 19.34 -13.94
C GLN A 91 -22.83 18.57 -15.26
N HIS A 92 -22.89 17.23 -15.24
CA HIS A 92 -22.59 16.37 -16.39
C HIS A 92 -23.71 15.32 -16.62
N PRO A 93 -24.98 15.73 -16.83
CA PRO A 93 -26.11 14.79 -16.93
C PRO A 93 -25.97 13.82 -18.13
N ASN A 94 -25.27 14.27 -19.18
CA ASN A 94 -25.05 13.53 -20.41
C ASN A 94 -23.69 12.82 -20.47
N ALA A 95 -22.94 12.78 -19.37
CA ALA A 95 -21.63 12.14 -19.33
C ALA A 95 -21.65 10.73 -19.94
N THR A 96 -20.62 10.45 -20.74
CA THR A 96 -20.32 9.14 -21.30
C THR A 96 -19.76 8.22 -20.22
N LYS A 97 -19.82 6.90 -20.46
CA LYS A 97 -19.19 5.91 -19.58
C LYS A 97 -17.72 6.21 -19.31
N SER A 98 -16.98 6.64 -20.33
CA SER A 98 -15.56 6.98 -20.22
C SER A 98 -15.30 8.17 -19.30
N GLU A 99 -16.12 9.23 -19.38
CA GLU A 99 -16.00 10.40 -18.49
C GLU A 99 -16.34 10.04 -17.04
N ILE A 100 -17.32 9.16 -16.83
CA ILE A 100 -17.68 8.66 -15.49
C ILE A 100 -16.53 7.84 -14.90
N LEU A 101 -15.92 6.97 -15.70
CA LEU A 101 -14.75 6.20 -15.28
C LEU A 101 -13.58 7.14 -14.97
N TYR A 102 -13.32 8.14 -15.80
CA TYR A 102 -12.28 9.12 -15.52
C TYR A 102 -12.52 9.91 -14.23
N GLN A 103 -13.76 10.33 -13.97
CA GLN A 103 -14.10 11.04 -12.74
C GLN A 103 -13.89 10.16 -11.51
N VAL A 104 -14.25 8.87 -11.58
CA VAL A 104 -14.04 7.97 -10.45
C VAL A 104 -12.56 7.75 -10.16
N GLU A 105 -11.73 7.66 -11.19
CA GLU A 105 -10.28 7.60 -11.03
C GLU A 105 -9.74 8.84 -10.33
N LYS A 106 -10.19 10.04 -10.73
CA LYS A 106 -9.81 11.31 -10.09
C LYS A 106 -10.19 11.34 -8.60
N MET A 107 -11.41 10.89 -8.28
CA MET A 107 -11.92 10.86 -6.90
C MET A 107 -11.18 9.86 -6.01
N LEU A 108 -10.79 8.71 -6.57
CA LEU A 108 -9.97 7.71 -5.89
C LEU A 108 -8.55 8.24 -5.65
N ARG A 109 -7.90 8.83 -6.66
CA ARG A 109 -6.57 9.45 -6.51
C ARG A 109 -6.55 10.54 -5.44
N LYS A 110 -7.57 11.41 -5.41
CA LYS A 110 -7.72 12.45 -4.38
C LYS A 110 -7.71 11.87 -2.96
N ARG A 111 -8.10 10.61 -2.80
CA ARG A 111 -8.14 9.87 -1.52
C ARG A 111 -6.92 8.95 -1.31
N GLY A 112 -5.86 9.13 -2.10
CA GLY A 112 -4.58 8.45 -1.96
C GLY A 112 -4.51 7.10 -2.68
N PHE A 113 -5.57 6.66 -3.36
CA PHE A 113 -5.53 5.41 -4.11
C PHE A 113 -4.63 5.51 -5.35
N VAL A 114 -3.67 4.59 -5.45
CA VAL A 114 -2.73 4.47 -6.56
C VAL A 114 -2.52 2.99 -6.90
N GLY A 115 -2.10 2.71 -8.13
CA GLY A 115 -1.78 1.34 -8.55
C GLY A 115 -2.92 0.62 -9.28
N LEU A 116 -2.85 -0.71 -9.29
CA LEU A 116 -3.87 -1.59 -9.87
C LEU A 116 -4.91 -1.95 -8.81
N ILE A 117 -6.09 -1.37 -8.85
CA ILE A 117 -7.15 -1.69 -7.91
C ILE A 117 -7.99 -2.84 -8.46
N LYS A 118 -8.03 -3.95 -7.73
CA LYS A 118 -8.96 -5.04 -8.04
C LYS A 118 -10.40 -4.62 -7.80
N LEU A 119 -11.23 -4.90 -8.78
CA LEU A 119 -12.67 -4.73 -8.71
C LEU A 119 -13.31 -6.09 -8.42
N TYR A 120 -14.30 -6.06 -7.55
CA TYR A 120 -15.06 -7.23 -7.13
C TYR A 120 -16.55 -7.02 -7.43
N ASP A 121 -17.22 -8.12 -7.75
CA ASP A 121 -18.67 -8.16 -7.76
C ASP A 121 -19.18 -8.18 -6.31
N TYR A 122 -20.04 -7.22 -5.95
CA TYR A 122 -20.57 -7.13 -4.60
C TYR A 122 -21.44 -8.34 -4.22
N ARG A 123 -22.08 -8.99 -5.19
CA ARG A 123 -23.02 -10.09 -4.96
C ARG A 123 -22.26 -11.41 -4.78
N THR A 124 -21.26 -11.67 -5.62
CA THR A 124 -20.51 -12.95 -5.59
C THR A 124 -19.19 -12.88 -4.82
N LYS A 125 -18.71 -11.66 -4.53
CA LYS A 125 -17.39 -11.37 -3.95
C LYS A 125 -16.22 -11.86 -4.79
N GLN A 126 -16.47 -12.18 -6.06
CA GLN A 126 -15.43 -12.63 -6.99
C GLN A 126 -14.81 -11.43 -7.73
N PRO A 127 -13.51 -11.50 -8.07
CA PRO A 127 -12.87 -10.47 -8.87
C PRO A 127 -13.49 -10.42 -10.27
N VAL A 128 -13.81 -9.22 -10.76
CA VAL A 128 -14.44 -8.99 -12.06
C VAL A 128 -13.61 -8.13 -13.01
N GLY A 129 -12.54 -7.53 -12.51
CA GLY A 129 -11.63 -6.73 -13.31
C GLY A 129 -10.70 -5.91 -12.45
N GLU A 130 -10.02 -4.96 -13.10
CA GLU A 130 -9.05 -4.09 -12.45
C GLU A 130 -9.24 -2.65 -12.94
N LEU A 131 -9.22 -1.71 -12.01
CA LEU A 131 -9.14 -0.28 -12.29
C LEU A 131 -7.68 0.16 -12.14
N LYS A 132 -7.07 0.53 -13.25
CA LYS A 132 -5.69 1.00 -13.26
C LYS A 132 -5.65 2.49 -12.92
N LEU A 133 -5.47 2.79 -11.64
CA LEU A 133 -5.26 4.16 -11.15
C LEU A 133 -3.83 4.65 -11.40
N ILE A 134 -3.28 4.41 -12.59
CA ILE A 134 -1.88 4.70 -12.91
C ILE A 134 -1.82 5.45 -14.25
N GLY A 135 -1.34 6.70 -14.22
CA GLY A 135 -0.62 7.22 -15.38
C GLY A 135 0.67 6.40 -15.48
N SER A 136 0.98 5.89 -16.66
CA SER A 136 1.96 4.84 -17.05
C SER A 136 3.38 4.78 -16.41
N GLY A 137 3.70 5.54 -15.36
CA GLY A 137 5.02 5.62 -14.72
C GLY A 137 5.25 4.72 -13.49
N PHE A 138 6.06 5.25 -12.57
CA PHE A 138 6.74 4.61 -11.43
C PHE A 138 5.96 3.50 -10.69
N PHE A 139 4.70 3.73 -10.28
CA PHE A 139 3.92 2.73 -9.52
C PHE A 139 3.49 1.50 -10.33
N GLY A 140 3.41 1.63 -11.67
CA GLY A 140 3.11 0.49 -12.54
C GLY A 140 4.20 -0.58 -12.53
N ILE A 141 5.45 -0.18 -12.28
CA ILE A 141 6.59 -1.10 -12.15
C ILE A 141 6.44 -1.93 -10.88
N PHE A 142 6.15 -1.31 -9.73
CA PHE A 142 5.94 -2.03 -8.48
C PHE A 142 4.76 -3.00 -8.57
N ALA A 143 3.63 -2.59 -9.16
CA ALA A 143 2.49 -3.48 -9.31
C ALA A 143 2.83 -4.74 -10.14
N ARG A 144 3.60 -4.60 -11.21
CA ARG A 144 4.05 -5.74 -12.03
C ARG A 144 5.00 -6.66 -11.26
N LEU A 145 5.98 -6.09 -10.58
CA LEU A 145 6.92 -6.85 -9.76
C LEU A 145 6.20 -7.61 -8.65
N GLY A 146 5.33 -6.94 -7.89
CA GLY A 146 4.59 -7.60 -6.84
C GLY A 146 3.60 -8.63 -7.35
N SER A 147 2.93 -8.40 -8.49
CA SER A 147 2.10 -9.45 -9.12
C SER A 147 2.92 -10.71 -9.43
N LEU A 148 4.15 -10.56 -9.91
CA LEU A 148 5.04 -11.69 -10.19
C LEU A 148 5.47 -12.41 -8.90
N ILE A 149 5.80 -11.67 -7.84
CA ILE A 149 6.11 -12.26 -6.52
C ILE A 149 4.91 -13.06 -5.98
N LEU A 150 3.72 -12.45 -5.97
CA LEU A 150 2.51 -13.10 -5.45
C LEU A 150 2.15 -14.36 -6.27
N LYS A 151 2.49 -14.39 -7.57
CA LYS A 151 2.32 -15.59 -8.42
C LYS A 151 3.36 -16.67 -8.12
N ILE A 152 4.62 -16.30 -7.92
CA ILE A 152 5.72 -17.26 -7.66
C ILE A 152 5.57 -17.90 -6.29
N PHE A 153 5.38 -17.08 -5.26
CA PHE A 153 5.34 -17.56 -3.88
C PHE A 153 3.92 -17.89 -3.41
N GLY A 154 2.89 -17.58 -4.19
CA GLY A 154 1.50 -17.64 -3.77
C GLY A 154 1.11 -16.44 -2.91
N ALA A 155 -0.11 -15.93 -3.09
CA ALA A 155 -0.58 -14.72 -2.43
C ALA A 155 -0.64 -14.83 -0.89
N ASN A 156 -0.79 -16.05 -0.38
CA ASN A 156 -0.93 -16.34 1.05
C ASN A 156 0.36 -16.86 1.70
N SER A 157 1.48 -16.92 0.98
CA SER A 157 2.73 -17.34 1.60
C SER A 157 3.26 -16.27 2.56
N LYS A 158 4.03 -16.72 3.54
CA LYS A 158 4.69 -15.89 4.56
C LYS A 158 5.49 -14.74 3.93
N ILE A 159 6.25 -15.03 2.88
CA ILE A 159 7.04 -14.04 2.14
C ILE A 159 6.13 -13.00 1.48
N SER A 160 5.08 -13.44 0.77
CA SER A 160 4.13 -12.53 0.13
C SER A 160 3.45 -11.61 1.14
N VAL A 161 2.96 -12.17 2.26
CA VAL A 161 2.30 -11.41 3.33
C VAL A 161 3.26 -10.38 3.92
N PHE A 162 4.51 -10.78 4.22
CA PHE A 162 5.54 -9.87 4.72
C PHE A 162 5.82 -8.71 3.75
N LEU A 163 5.99 -9.00 2.46
CA LEU A 163 6.27 -7.97 1.45
C LEU A 163 5.09 -7.02 1.25
N VAL A 164 3.85 -7.53 1.26
CA VAL A 164 2.63 -6.71 1.21
C VAL A 164 2.55 -5.81 2.43
N TRP A 165 2.78 -6.34 3.63
CA TRP A 165 2.78 -5.57 4.87
C TRP A 165 3.82 -4.46 4.84
N LEU A 166 5.08 -4.80 4.53
CA LEU A 166 6.19 -3.86 4.50
C LEU A 166 5.95 -2.74 3.47
N GLY A 167 5.53 -3.09 2.26
CA GLY A 167 5.26 -2.09 1.23
C GLY A 167 4.04 -1.23 1.53
N SER A 168 3.02 -1.78 2.21
CA SER A 168 1.87 -1.00 2.69
C SER A 168 2.29 0.00 3.75
N ALA A 169 3.18 -0.40 4.68
CA ALA A 169 3.74 0.48 5.70
C ALA A 169 4.49 1.65 5.05
N VAL A 170 5.42 1.36 4.13
CA VAL A 170 6.18 2.39 3.40
C VAL A 170 5.25 3.32 2.62
N ALA A 171 4.28 2.79 1.87
CA ALA A 171 3.31 3.60 1.13
C ALA A 171 2.50 4.51 2.07
N SER A 172 2.10 4.00 3.24
CA SER A 172 1.29 4.74 4.21
C SER A 172 2.04 5.94 4.81
N MET A 173 3.38 5.89 4.93
CA MET A 173 4.21 7.02 5.36
C MET A 173 4.09 8.23 4.44
N PHE A 174 3.74 8.00 3.17
CA PHE A 174 3.51 9.05 2.17
C PHE A 174 2.01 9.33 1.96
N GLY A 175 1.14 8.78 2.81
CA GLY A 175 -0.32 8.88 2.66
C GLY A 175 -0.87 8.14 1.43
N LEU A 176 -0.09 7.21 0.86
CA LEU A 176 -0.47 6.45 -0.32
C LEU A 176 -1.21 5.17 0.07
N ARG A 177 -2.25 4.84 -0.69
CA ARG A 177 -3.00 3.59 -0.62
C ARG A 177 -2.75 2.81 -1.89
N VAL A 178 -2.07 1.69 -1.73
CA VAL A 178 -1.58 0.85 -2.82
C VAL A 178 -2.33 -0.48 -2.82
N SER A 179 -2.46 -1.12 -3.99
CA SER A 179 -2.97 -2.50 -4.06
C SER A 179 -2.00 -3.48 -3.41
N SER A 180 -2.45 -4.70 -3.11
CA SER A 180 -1.54 -5.73 -2.57
C SER A 180 -0.39 -6.05 -3.53
N GLU A 181 -0.60 -6.05 -4.84
CA GLU A 181 0.48 -6.20 -5.83
C GLU A 181 1.45 -5.02 -5.75
N THR A 182 0.93 -3.80 -5.71
CA THR A 182 1.78 -2.60 -5.66
C THR A 182 2.56 -2.56 -4.34
N ALA A 183 1.91 -2.91 -3.23
CA ALA A 183 2.52 -3.05 -1.92
C ALA A 183 3.62 -4.11 -1.93
N ALA A 184 3.35 -5.32 -2.42
CA ALA A 184 4.37 -6.38 -2.52
C ALA A 184 5.59 -5.92 -3.33
N GLY A 185 5.38 -5.18 -4.43
CA GLY A 185 6.46 -4.61 -5.22
C GLY A 185 7.27 -3.55 -4.49
N ILE A 186 6.60 -2.64 -3.76
CA ILE A 186 7.27 -1.64 -2.91
C ILE A 186 8.06 -2.34 -1.80
N GLY A 187 7.47 -3.36 -1.15
CA GLY A 187 8.10 -4.14 -0.11
C GLY A 187 9.38 -4.83 -0.61
N LEU A 188 9.36 -5.45 -1.79
CA LEU A 188 10.54 -6.06 -2.38
C LEU A 188 11.66 -5.05 -2.59
N ILE A 189 11.35 -3.92 -3.21
CA ILE A 189 12.35 -2.89 -3.49
C ILE A 189 12.90 -2.30 -2.20
N THR A 190 12.06 -2.17 -1.17
CA THR A 190 12.49 -1.74 0.17
C THR A 190 13.51 -2.71 0.75
N VAL A 191 13.25 -4.02 0.70
CA VAL A 191 14.20 -5.06 1.16
C VAL A 191 15.51 -5.00 0.37
N VAL A 192 15.45 -4.90 -0.96
CA VAL A 192 16.64 -4.83 -1.82
C VAL A 192 17.50 -3.61 -1.47
N VAL A 193 16.88 -2.43 -1.40
CA VAL A 193 17.58 -1.19 -1.03
C VAL A 193 18.20 -1.30 0.36
N PHE A 194 17.46 -1.86 1.32
CA PHE A 194 17.95 -2.06 2.68
C PHE A 194 19.17 -2.98 2.73
N ILE A 195 19.12 -4.12 2.04
CA ILE A 195 20.26 -5.05 1.91
C ILE A 195 21.45 -4.37 1.23
N SER A 196 21.22 -3.60 0.16
CA SER A 196 22.30 -2.88 -0.53
C SER A 196 22.96 -1.83 0.35
N ILE A 197 22.18 -1.05 1.11
CA ILE A 197 22.69 -0.08 2.08
C ILE A 197 23.48 -0.80 3.17
N ALA A 198 22.96 -1.89 3.71
CA ALA A 198 23.66 -2.66 4.74
C ALA A 198 24.98 -3.22 4.23
N ALA A 199 25.00 -3.81 3.03
CA ALA A 199 26.23 -4.31 2.40
C ALA A 199 27.24 -3.18 2.19
N TYR A 200 26.79 -2.02 1.70
CA TYR A 200 27.66 -0.86 1.51
C TYR A 200 28.21 -0.32 2.84
N VAL A 201 27.38 -0.16 3.87
CA VAL A 201 27.82 0.27 5.21
C VAL A 201 28.83 -0.72 5.78
N SER A 202 28.61 -2.01 5.59
CA SER A 202 29.51 -3.07 6.10
C SER A 202 30.84 -3.09 5.35
N TYR A 203 30.82 -2.75 4.06
CA TYR A 203 32.03 -2.55 3.27
C TYR A 203 32.85 -1.35 3.78
N ILE A 204 32.19 -0.24 4.14
CA ILE A 204 32.87 0.96 4.66
C ILE A 204 33.26 0.81 6.14
N TYR A 205 32.47 0.08 6.93
CA TYR A 205 32.59 -0.06 8.39
C TYR A 205 32.43 -1.54 8.81
N PRO A 206 33.47 -2.37 8.66
CA PRO A 206 33.38 -3.82 8.89
C PRO A 206 32.97 -4.19 10.32
N ASP A 207 33.34 -3.38 11.32
CA ASP A 207 32.98 -3.62 12.73
C ASP A 207 31.46 -3.50 13.00
N LEU A 208 30.71 -2.86 12.10
CA LEU A 208 29.24 -2.75 12.22
C LEU A 208 28.50 -4.01 11.74
N TRP A 209 29.17 -4.97 11.10
CA TRP A 209 28.53 -6.18 10.56
C TRP A 209 27.93 -7.07 11.67
N ILE A 210 28.60 -7.14 12.83
CA ILE A 210 28.11 -7.92 13.98
C ILE A 210 26.76 -7.37 14.48
N TRP A 211 26.61 -6.05 14.50
CA TRP A 211 25.36 -5.39 14.88
C TRP A 211 24.25 -5.61 13.85
N PHE A 212 24.61 -5.63 12.57
CA PHE A 212 23.67 -5.91 11.50
C PHE A 212 23.12 -7.34 11.58
N LEU A 213 23.99 -8.35 11.76
CA LEU A 213 23.58 -9.74 11.93
C LEU A 213 22.70 -9.93 13.19
N GLY A 214 23.05 -9.26 14.29
CA GLY A 214 22.22 -9.28 15.50
C GLY A 214 20.82 -8.70 15.24
N THR A 215 20.74 -7.62 14.46
CA THR A 215 19.45 -7.00 14.10
C THR A 215 18.61 -7.91 13.19
N ILE A 216 19.23 -8.59 12.22
CA ILE A 216 18.56 -9.59 11.38
C ILE A 216 18.00 -10.71 12.25
N GLY A 217 18.77 -11.24 13.20
CA GLY A 217 18.31 -12.29 14.12
C GLY A 217 17.07 -11.88 14.91
N ILE A 218 17.03 -10.63 15.40
CA ILE A 218 15.85 -10.06 16.09
C ILE A 218 14.63 -10.01 15.16
N ILE A 219 14.82 -9.59 13.90
CA ILE A 219 13.73 -9.54 12.91
C ILE A 219 13.18 -10.94 12.64
N PHE A 220 14.04 -11.95 12.45
CA PHE A 220 13.61 -13.32 12.23
C PHE A 220 12.85 -13.91 13.42
N GLY A 221 13.35 -13.72 14.65
CA GLY A 221 12.66 -14.18 15.86
C GLY A 221 11.29 -13.51 16.04
N PHE A 222 11.16 -12.24 15.60
CA PHE A 222 9.86 -11.56 15.60
C PHE A 222 8.91 -12.11 14.53
N ILE A 223 9.41 -12.44 13.33
CA ILE A 223 8.60 -13.08 12.28
C ILE A 223 8.04 -14.42 12.80
N GLU A 224 8.87 -15.25 13.44
CA GLU A 224 8.44 -16.50 14.07
C GLU A 224 7.38 -16.25 15.15
N SER A 225 7.55 -15.22 15.99
CA SER A 225 6.56 -14.87 17.02
C SER A 225 5.22 -14.42 16.45
N ILE A 226 5.20 -13.66 15.34
CA ILE A 226 3.96 -13.33 14.64
C ILE A 226 3.29 -14.60 14.12
N GLU A 227 4.06 -15.55 13.57
CA GLU A 227 3.52 -16.81 13.06
C GLU A 227 2.85 -17.65 14.15
N GLU A 228 3.40 -17.67 15.36
CA GLU A 228 2.77 -18.33 16.50
C GLU A 228 1.45 -17.65 16.93
N SER A 229 1.34 -16.33 16.76
CA SER A 229 0.13 -15.59 17.17
C SER A 229 -1.05 -15.71 16.19
N ILE A 230 -0.79 -16.13 14.96
CA ILE A 230 -1.79 -16.24 13.88
C ILE A 230 -2.36 -17.66 13.76
N ASN A 231 -1.63 -18.69 14.23
CA ASN A 231 -2.07 -20.10 14.25
C ASN A 231 -2.76 -20.47 15.57
#